data_AF-A0AAV0CUB7-F1
#
_entry.id   AF-A0AAV0CUB7-F1
#
_cell.length_a   1.000
_cell.length_b   1.000
_cell.length_c   1.000
_cell.angle_alpha   90.00
_cell.angle_beta   90.00
_cell.angle_gamma   90.00
#
_symmetry.space_group_name_H-M   'P 1'
#
loop_
_entity.id
_entity.type
_entity.pdbx_description
1 polymer ?
#
loop_
_entity_poly.entity_id
_entity_poly.type
_entity_poly.pdbx_seq_one_letter_code
_entity_poly.pdbx_strand_id
1 'polypeptide(L)' 'MMHGPCGGAVRSAPCMVDGKCTKYFPKKWCVETSVDDDGYPVYKRVRNNRVIH' A
#
# COMPACT_ATOMS: atom_id res chain seq x y z
N MET A 1 -0.70 -12.96 -1.04
CA MET A 1 -1.11 -11.62 -1.54
C MET A 1 0.14 -10.81 -1.85
N MET A 2 0.67 -10.96 -3.07
CA MET A 2 1.68 -10.06 -3.60
C MET A 2 0.95 -9.09 -4.51
N HIS A 3 1.06 -7.80 -4.24
CA HIS A 3 0.62 -6.81 -5.21
C HIS A 3 1.75 -6.65 -6.24
N GLY A 4 1.38 -6.29 -7.47
CA GLY A 4 2.33 -6.11 -8.56
C GLY A 4 2.72 -4.64 -8.60
N PRO A 5 3.85 -4.28 -9.24
CA PRO A 5 4.28 -2.90 -9.38
C PRO A 5 3.13 -2.01 -9.87
N CYS A 6 2.83 -0.97 -9.09
CA CYS A 6 1.79 0.01 -9.36
C CYS A 6 2.30 1.42 -9.00
N GLY A 7 1.67 2.44 -9.54
CA GLY A 7 2.06 3.84 -9.34
C GLY A 7 2.46 4.53 -10.64
N GLY A 8 3.20 5.63 -10.54
CA GLY A 8 3.56 6.46 -11.70
C GLY A 8 4.31 5.71 -12.80
N ALA A 9 5.07 4.67 -12.45
CA ALA A 9 5.80 3.82 -13.38
C ALA A 9 4.91 2.78 -14.09
N VAL A 10 3.75 2.41 -13.52
CA VAL A 10 2.83 1.40 -14.07
C VAL A 10 1.40 1.90 -13.98
N ARG A 11 1.09 2.94 -14.75
CA ARG A 11 -0.25 3.56 -14.80
C ARG A 11 -1.32 2.63 -15.38
N SER A 12 -0.90 1.63 -16.17
CA SER A 12 -1.78 0.63 -16.77
C SER A 12 -2.16 -0.51 -15.81
N ALA A 13 -1.59 -0.55 -14.60
CA ALA A 13 -1.96 -1.57 -13.63
C ALA A 13 -3.46 -1.44 -13.29
N PRO A 14 -4.21 -2.56 -13.18
CA PRO A 14 -5.67 -2.52 -12.98
C PRO A 14 -6.08 -1.92 -11.63
N CYS A 15 -5.14 -1.78 -10.69
CA CYS A 15 -5.37 -1.09 -9.43
C CYS A 15 -5.24 0.43 -9.52
N MET A 16 -4.77 0.99 -10.63
CA MET A 16 -4.54 2.43 -10.78
C MET A 16 -5.80 3.11 -11.31
N VAL A 17 -6.34 4.06 -10.54
CA VAL A 17 -7.47 4.93 -10.91
C VAL A 17 -7.07 6.36 -10.56
N ASP A 18 -7.25 7.29 -11.49
CA ASP A 18 -6.88 8.71 -11.34
C ASP A 18 -5.44 8.93 -10.84
N GLY A 19 -4.52 8.08 -11.30
CA GLY A 19 -3.10 8.14 -10.92
C GLY A 19 -2.80 7.65 -9.49
N LYS A 20 -3.78 7.08 -8.79
CA LYS A 20 -3.64 6.52 -7.44
C LYS A 20 -3.96 5.02 -7.44
N CYS A 21 -3.23 4.26 -6.65
CA CYS A 21 -3.58 2.86 -6.43
C CYS A 21 -4.82 2.78 -5.52
N THR A 22 -5.87 2.11 -5.98
CA THR A 22 -7.13 1.88 -5.23
C THR A 22 -6.92 1.04 -3.97
N LYS A 23 -5.79 0.32 -3.88
CA LYS A 23 -5.38 -0.43 -2.69
C LYS A 23 -4.46 0.37 -1.76
N TYR A 24 -4.26 1.66 -2.03
CA TYR A 24 -3.45 2.59 -1.23
C TYR A 24 -1.97 2.20 -1.13
N PHE A 25 -1.41 1.74 -2.25
CA PHE A 25 0.02 1.52 -2.37
C PHE A 25 0.75 2.77 -2.90
N PRO A 26 1.97 3.05 -2.40
CA PRO A 26 2.64 2.31 -1.34
C PRO A 26 2.02 2.56 0.04
N LYS A 27 1.82 1.49 0.82
CA LYS A 27 1.24 1.59 2.17
C LYS A 27 2.17 2.41 3.07
N LYS A 28 1.59 3.25 3.93
CA LYS A 28 2.33 4.01 4.93
C LYS A 28 3.13 3.07 5.84
N TRP A 29 4.26 3.56 6.33
CA TRP A 29 5.04 2.88 7.36
C TRP A 29 4.26 2.80 8.67
N CYS A 30 4.41 1.69 9.40
CA CYS A 30 3.73 1.46 10.66
C CYS A 30 4.61 0.63 11.60
N VAL A 31 4.93 1.14 12.79
CA VAL A 31 5.89 0.49 13.73
C VAL A 31 5.30 -0.76 14.38
N GLU A 32 3.98 -0.80 14.52
CA GLU A 32 3.24 -1.81 15.27
C GLU A 32 1.94 -2.13 14.55
N THR A 33 1.30 -3.23 14.93
CA THR A 33 -0.03 -3.54 14.40
C THR A 33 -1.06 -2.81 15.24
N SER A 34 -1.88 -1.96 14.63
CA SER A 34 -2.97 -1.22 15.28
C SER A 34 -4.31 -1.50 14.60
N VAL A 35 -5.40 -0.97 15.16
CA VAL A 35 -6.71 -0.97 14.52
C VAL A 35 -7.00 0.46 14.07
N ASP A 36 -7.46 0.65 12.83
CA ASP A 36 -7.85 1.98 12.32
C ASP A 36 -9.25 2.40 12.82
N ASP A 37 -9.63 3.63 12.49
CA ASP A 37 -10.92 4.23 12.90
C ASP A 37 -12.13 3.46 12.36
N ASP A 38 -11.94 2.68 11.30
CA ASP A 38 -12.95 1.83 10.66
C ASP A 38 -12.98 0.40 11.25
N GLY A 39 -12.13 0.10 12.23
CA GLY A 39 -12.07 -1.21 12.89
C GLY A 39 -11.22 -2.26 12.17
N TYR A 40 -10.45 -1.88 11.15
CA TYR A 40 -9.59 -2.82 10.41
C TYR A 40 -8.17 -2.86 10.99
N PRO A 41 -7.52 -4.04 10.99
CA PRO A 41 -6.13 -4.16 11.43
C PRO A 41 -5.16 -3.52 10.43
N VAL A 42 -4.38 -2.56 10.90
CA VAL A 42 -3.23 -1.97 10.22
C VAL A 42 -1.97 -2.69 10.72
N TYR A 43 -1.40 -3.56 9.90
CA TYR A 43 -0.23 -4.35 10.29
C TYR A 43 1.08 -3.54 10.31
N LYS A 44 1.97 -3.90 11.25
CA LYS A 44 3.36 -3.45 11.30
C LYS A 44 4.07 -3.60 9.94
N ARG A 45 4.66 -2.51 9.46
CA ARG A 45 5.51 -2.43 8.26
C ARG A 45 6.83 -1.78 8.61
N VAL A 46 7.92 -2.52 8.47
CA VAL A 46 9.29 -2.04 8.75
C VAL A 46 9.68 -0.93 7.76
N ARG A 47 10.43 0.08 8.23
CA ARG A 47 11.04 1.11 7.37
C ARG A 47 12.27 0.54 6.69
N ASN A 48 12.06 -0.48 5.87
CA ASN A 48 13.05 -0.87 4.88
C ASN A 48 12.61 -0.16 3.61
N ASN A 49 13.51 0.43 2.82
CA ASN A 49 13.23 1.05 1.50
C ASN A 49 12.52 0.10 0.48
N ARG A 50 12.10 -1.09 0.93
CA ARG A 50 11.21 -2.02 0.26
C ARG A 50 9.80 -1.44 0.25
N VAL A 51 9.56 -0.64 -0.77
CA VAL A 51 8.21 -0.34 -1.21
C VAL A 51 7.64 -1.62 -1.80
N ILE A 52 6.82 -2.34 -1.03
CA ILE A 52 6.03 -3.45 -1.58
C ILE A 52 4.92 -2.79 -2.38
N HIS A 53 5.03 -2.87 -3.69
CA HIS A 53 3.98 -2.44 -4.61
C HIS A 53 2.94 -3.50 -4.78
#